data_AF-A0A1Y5EUG8-F1
#
_entry.id   AF-A0A1Y5EUG8-F1
#
_cell.length_a   1.000
_cell.length_b   1.000
_cell.length_c   1.000
_cell.angle_alpha   90.00
_cell.angle_beta   90.00
_cell.angle_gamma   90.00
#
_symmetry.space_group_name_H-M   'P 1'
#
loop_
_entity.id
_entity.type
_entity.pdbx_description
1 polymer ?
#
loop_
_entity_poly.entity_id
_entity_poly.type
_entity_poly.pdbx_seq_one_letter_code
_entity_poly.pdbx_strand_id
1 'polypeptide(L)'
;MNNKQGGAALLILMLILALTISTVLVTGAGRKDNTVKRDQVSSEALAKAKGALVGYAYRNDGALPCPDSTGNGLGDSCSTAEGWLPWQALGVKPLRDGDGACLRYAVSAAYEGVAPASLVDGDFEIQDVNNNTRDTGIVAVVLAPLEALSGQLRGMGSGSNSVCGSTDSSAQKNDAVNYLDIISGVNNAASNPTVFIQADKADAFNDVSIWLSTTDITGSIVVVASCDAGYTLINGVCELIQSCDTGYSLNEDGECVDDIYGCLVTEAPNNGGQCKNIVCDEGYTANNGGQCIADNNGNGNGNGNGNGNG
;
A
#
# COMPACT_ATOMS: atom_id res chain seq x y z
N MET A 1 57.51 33.50 34.38
CA MET A 1 57.17 32.07 34.16
C MET A 1 55.65 31.94 34.10
N ASN A 2 55.19 31.14 33.15
CA ASN A 2 53.92 31.24 32.44
C ASN A 2 52.67 30.92 33.28
N ASN A 3 51.68 31.82 33.24
CA ASN A 3 50.28 31.50 33.50
C ASN A 3 49.46 32.04 32.32
N LYS A 4 49.03 31.15 31.41
CA LYS A 4 48.03 31.42 30.34
C LYS A 4 47.65 30.12 29.62
N GLN A 5 47.05 29.14 30.32
CA GLN A 5 46.45 27.95 29.70
C GLN A 5 45.08 27.55 30.29
N GLY A 6 44.31 28.48 30.86
CA GLY A 6 42.98 28.18 31.40
C GLY A 6 41.81 28.36 30.42
N GLY A 7 41.95 29.24 29.41
CA GLY A 7 40.82 29.65 28.55
C GLY A 7 40.57 28.76 27.33
N ALA A 8 41.64 28.27 26.68
CA ALA A 8 41.52 27.47 25.46
C ALA A 8 40.93 26.09 25.71
N ALA A 9 41.24 25.47 26.86
CA ALA A 9 40.73 24.15 27.22
C ALA A 9 39.20 24.13 27.39
N LEU A 10 38.62 25.20 27.95
CA LEU A 10 37.18 25.31 28.16
C LEU A 10 36.42 25.51 26.84
N LEU A 11 36.99 26.29 25.91
CA LEU A 11 36.42 26.48 24.57
C LEU A 11 36.48 25.20 23.73
N ILE A 12 37.58 24.44 23.83
CA ILE A 12 37.72 23.14 23.16
C ILE A 12 36.72 22.14 23.74
N LEU A 13 36.55 22.10 25.07
CA LEU A 13 35.58 21.22 25.72
C LEU A 13 34.14 21.55 25.31
N MET A 14 33.77 22.84 25.26
CA MET A 14 32.45 23.27 24.80
C MET A 14 32.22 22.93 23.33
N LEU A 15 33.23 23.07 22.47
CA LEU A 15 33.13 22.70 21.07
C LEU A 15 32.90 21.20 20.90
N ILE A 16 33.63 20.38 21.65
CA ILE A 16 33.44 18.91 21.65
C ILE A 16 32.03 18.56 22.12
N LEU A 17 31.55 19.18 23.21
CA LEU A 17 30.22 18.94 23.75
C LEU A 17 29.13 19.31 22.73
N ALA A 18 29.26 20.46 22.08
CA ALA A 18 28.33 20.95 21.06
C ALA A 18 28.28 20.00 19.84
N LEU A 19 29.42 19.49 19.38
CA LEU A 19 29.50 18.52 18.28
C LEU A 19 28.90 17.15 18.65
N THR A 20 29.10 16.70 19.90
CA THR A 20 28.47 15.44 20.38
C THR A 20 26.96 15.55 20.53
N ILE A 21 26.45 16.69 21.02
CA ILE A 21 25.00 16.92 21.16
C ILE A 21 24.36 17.02 19.77
N SER A 22 25.01 17.71 18.83
CA SER A 22 24.52 17.86 17.45
C SER A 22 24.43 16.52 16.71
N THR A 23 25.42 15.63 16.88
CA THR A 23 25.39 14.29 16.24
C THR A 23 24.30 13.38 16.83
N VAL A 24 24.04 13.44 18.13
CA VAL A 24 22.95 12.68 18.77
C VAL A 24 21.57 13.17 18.28
N LEU A 25 21.36 14.49 18.18
CA LEU A 25 20.11 15.08 17.69
C LEU A 25 19.84 14.75 16.21
N VAL A 26 20.85 14.88 15.33
CA VAL A 26 20.70 14.61 13.89
C VAL A 26 20.47 13.13 13.61
N THR A 27 21.12 12.23 14.36
CA THR A 27 20.89 10.79 14.21
C THR A 27 19.59 10.31 14.85
N GLY A 28 19.02 11.04 15.81
CA GLY A 28 17.70 10.76 16.39
C GLY A 28 16.55 11.18 15.47
N ALA A 29 16.62 12.38 14.89
CA ALA A 29 15.61 12.90 13.97
C ALA A 29 15.56 12.10 12.65
N GLY A 30 16.72 11.86 12.02
CA GLY A 30 16.77 11.14 10.75
C GLY A 30 16.32 9.67 10.81
N ARG A 31 16.38 9.02 11.99
CA ARG A 31 15.90 7.65 12.17
C ARG A 31 14.39 7.55 12.20
N LYS A 32 13.72 8.48 12.89
CA LYS A 32 12.24 8.51 12.95
C LYS A 32 11.66 8.80 11.57
N ASP A 33 12.20 9.79 10.88
CA ASP A 33 11.76 10.16 9.52
C ASP A 33 11.97 9.01 8.52
N ASN A 34 13.05 8.25 8.66
CA ASN A 34 13.30 7.09 7.80
C ASN A 34 12.36 5.92 8.09
N THR A 35 11.99 5.67 9.35
CA THR A 35 11.01 4.62 9.67
C THR A 35 9.64 4.98 9.12
N VAL A 36 9.16 6.21 9.32
CA VAL A 36 7.88 6.68 8.77
C VAL A 36 7.84 6.53 7.24
N LYS A 37 8.93 6.89 6.54
CA LYS A 37 9.02 6.70 5.09
C LYS A 37 8.97 5.23 4.67
N ARG A 38 9.64 4.33 5.42
CA ARG A 38 9.61 2.90 5.13
C ARG A 38 8.21 2.32 5.34
N ASP A 39 7.54 2.71 6.42
CA ASP A 39 6.18 2.28 6.72
C ASP A 39 5.20 2.74 5.62
N GLN A 40 5.35 3.98 5.13
CA GLN A 40 4.57 4.47 4.00
C GLN A 40 4.82 3.65 2.72
N VAL A 41 6.08 3.36 2.38
CA VAL A 41 6.41 2.52 1.21
C VAL A 41 5.80 1.13 1.33
N SER A 42 5.85 0.51 2.51
CA SER A 42 5.23 -0.78 2.78
C SER A 42 3.71 -0.73 2.58
N SER A 43 3.05 0.29 3.14
CA SER A 43 1.61 0.49 2.99
C SER A 43 1.20 0.68 1.53
N GLU A 44 1.93 1.50 0.78
CA GLU A 44 1.69 1.70 -0.65
C GLU A 44 1.90 0.43 -1.47
N ALA A 45 2.92 -0.37 -1.15
CA ALA A 45 3.18 -1.64 -1.82
C ALA A 45 2.06 -2.65 -1.56
N LEU A 46 1.60 -2.75 -0.31
CA LEU A 46 0.47 -3.60 0.08
C LEU A 46 -0.83 -3.15 -0.60
N ALA A 47 -1.13 -1.86 -0.62
CA ALA A 47 -2.30 -1.31 -1.28
C ALA A 47 -2.28 -1.59 -2.81
N LYS A 48 -1.13 -1.39 -3.46
CA LYS A 48 -0.94 -1.74 -4.90
C LYS A 48 -1.14 -3.23 -5.14
N ALA A 49 -0.64 -4.09 -4.25
CA ALA A 49 -0.85 -5.54 -4.35
C ALA A 49 -2.33 -5.92 -4.21
N LYS A 50 -3.03 -5.36 -3.21
CA LYS A 50 -4.48 -5.58 -3.03
C LYS A 50 -5.26 -5.13 -4.26
N GLY A 51 -5.01 -3.92 -4.78
CA GLY A 51 -5.66 -3.42 -5.99
C GLY A 51 -5.40 -4.29 -7.22
N ALA A 52 -4.17 -4.79 -7.37
CA ALA A 52 -3.82 -5.68 -8.47
C ALA A 52 -4.53 -7.05 -8.37
N LEU A 53 -4.67 -7.60 -7.16
CA LEU A 53 -5.41 -8.85 -6.90
C LEU A 53 -6.91 -8.68 -7.17
N VAL A 54 -7.52 -7.59 -6.72
CA VAL A 54 -8.92 -7.26 -7.06
C VAL A 54 -9.09 -7.15 -8.58
N GLY A 55 -8.20 -6.43 -9.25
CA GLY A 55 -8.22 -6.30 -10.71
C GLY A 55 -7.99 -7.63 -11.43
N TYR A 56 -7.17 -8.52 -10.89
CA TYR A 56 -7.00 -9.88 -11.41
C TYR A 56 -8.28 -10.69 -11.25
N ALA A 57 -8.87 -10.72 -10.05
CA ALA A 57 -10.11 -11.44 -9.78
C ALA A 57 -11.25 -10.99 -10.70
N TYR A 58 -11.38 -9.67 -10.91
CA TYR A 58 -12.38 -9.11 -11.82
C TYR A 58 -12.23 -9.64 -13.26
N ARG A 59 -11.01 -9.82 -13.76
CA ARG A 59 -10.75 -10.33 -15.11
C ARG A 59 -10.88 -11.85 -15.23
N ASN A 60 -10.93 -12.56 -14.11
CA ASN A 60 -10.89 -14.02 -14.05
C ASN A 60 -12.09 -14.59 -13.25
N ASP A 61 -13.24 -13.92 -13.32
CA ASP A 61 -14.50 -14.37 -12.71
C ASP A 61 -14.41 -14.69 -11.20
N GLY A 62 -13.53 -13.98 -10.48
CA GLY A 62 -13.28 -14.17 -9.05
C GLY A 62 -12.07 -15.04 -8.72
N ALA A 63 -11.45 -15.71 -9.70
CA ALA A 63 -10.22 -16.47 -9.47
C ALA A 63 -9.05 -15.56 -9.09
N LEU A 64 -8.24 -15.99 -8.15
CA LEU A 64 -7.00 -15.32 -7.75
C LEU A 64 -5.78 -16.08 -8.30
N PRO A 65 -4.64 -15.41 -8.55
CA PRO A 65 -3.49 -16.07 -9.11
C PRO A 65 -2.90 -17.05 -8.10
N CYS A 66 -2.28 -18.11 -8.60
CA CYS A 66 -1.56 -19.06 -7.77
C CYS A 66 -0.27 -18.41 -7.24
N PRO A 67 0.17 -18.73 -6.02
CA PRO A 67 1.40 -18.16 -5.48
C PRO A 67 2.63 -18.52 -6.34
N ASP A 68 3.64 -17.65 -6.32
CA ASP A 68 4.90 -17.85 -7.02
C ASP A 68 5.91 -18.50 -6.05
N SER A 69 6.30 -19.74 -6.32
CA SER A 69 7.21 -20.50 -5.45
C SER A 69 8.68 -20.18 -5.66
N THR A 70 9.03 -19.46 -6.74
CA THR A 70 10.43 -19.20 -7.15
C THR A 70 10.80 -17.73 -7.18
N GLY A 71 9.84 -16.83 -7.05
CA GLY A 71 10.05 -15.37 -7.07
C GLY A 71 10.32 -14.81 -8.47
N ASN A 72 9.91 -15.52 -9.53
CA ASN A 72 10.08 -15.11 -10.93
C ASN A 72 8.95 -14.18 -11.43
N GLY A 73 7.87 -14.04 -10.66
CA GLY A 73 6.68 -13.23 -10.90
C GLY A 73 5.49 -13.99 -11.48
N LEU A 74 5.61 -15.26 -11.80
CA LEU A 74 4.55 -16.10 -12.35
C LEU A 74 4.01 -17.02 -11.26
N GLY A 75 2.69 -17.19 -11.21
CA GLY A 75 2.08 -18.23 -10.38
C GLY A 75 2.44 -19.61 -10.91
N ASP A 76 2.72 -20.56 -10.00
CA ASP A 76 3.11 -21.92 -10.34
C ASP A 76 1.89 -22.88 -10.37
N SER A 77 2.05 -24.15 -9.97
CA SER A 77 1.07 -25.24 -10.15
C SER A 77 -0.13 -25.23 -9.20
N CYS A 78 -0.44 -24.11 -8.56
CA CYS A 78 -1.58 -23.95 -7.65
C CYS A 78 -1.65 -25.06 -6.59
N SER A 79 -0.49 -25.44 -6.06
CA SER A 79 -0.30 -26.58 -5.17
C SER A 79 0.15 -26.16 -3.77
N THR A 80 0.25 -24.86 -3.54
CA THR A 80 0.78 -24.26 -2.32
C THR A 80 -0.08 -23.06 -2.01
N ALA A 81 -0.70 -23.04 -0.83
CA ALA A 81 -1.56 -21.94 -0.40
C ALA A 81 -0.80 -20.62 -0.19
N GLU A 82 0.54 -20.64 -0.22
CA GLU A 82 1.41 -19.51 0.09
C GLU A 82 2.68 -19.50 -0.78
N GLY A 83 3.19 -18.30 -1.07
CA GLY A 83 4.43 -18.06 -1.82
C GLY A 83 4.72 -16.57 -1.99
N TRP A 84 5.54 -16.23 -2.99
CA TRP A 84 5.73 -14.84 -3.40
C TRP A 84 4.50 -14.30 -4.14
N LEU A 85 4.28 -12.99 -4.05
CA LEU A 85 3.27 -12.31 -4.86
C LEU A 85 3.63 -12.43 -6.36
N PRO A 86 2.76 -13.00 -7.21
CA PRO A 86 3.05 -13.25 -8.62
C PRO A 86 2.88 -11.96 -9.46
N TRP A 87 3.83 -11.03 -9.33
CA TRP A 87 3.76 -9.68 -9.89
C TRP A 87 3.62 -9.64 -11.42
N GLN A 88 4.19 -10.59 -12.17
CA GLN A 88 3.99 -10.67 -13.63
C GLN A 88 2.56 -11.10 -13.96
N ALA A 89 2.02 -12.11 -13.26
CA ALA A 89 0.64 -12.54 -13.46
C ALA A 89 -0.36 -11.41 -13.14
N LEU A 90 -0.02 -10.57 -12.17
CA LEU A 90 -0.79 -9.38 -11.78
C LEU A 90 -0.62 -8.18 -12.73
N GLY A 91 0.35 -8.21 -13.64
CA GLY A 91 0.61 -7.12 -14.58
C GLY A 91 1.23 -5.87 -13.93
N VAL A 92 1.91 -6.04 -12.79
CA VAL A 92 2.56 -4.94 -12.05
C VAL A 92 4.08 -5.14 -12.03
N LYS A 93 4.83 -4.08 -11.71
CA LYS A 93 6.26 -4.22 -11.40
C LYS A 93 6.44 -4.98 -10.08
N PRO A 94 7.59 -5.63 -9.84
CA PRO A 94 7.88 -6.27 -8.56
C PRO A 94 7.68 -5.28 -7.40
N LEU A 95 6.75 -5.61 -6.50
CA LEU A 95 6.44 -4.79 -5.33
C LEU A 95 7.35 -5.19 -4.18
N ARG A 96 7.88 -4.19 -3.47
CA ARG A 96 8.76 -4.37 -2.32
C ARG A 96 8.29 -3.48 -1.19
N ASP A 97 8.44 -3.96 0.03
CA ASP A 97 8.20 -3.17 1.24
C ASP A 97 9.29 -2.10 1.45
N GLY A 98 9.14 -1.30 2.51
CA GLY A 98 10.07 -0.23 2.88
C GLY A 98 11.49 -0.71 3.19
N ASP A 99 11.68 -1.99 3.48
CA ASP A 99 12.98 -2.62 3.73
C ASP A 99 13.53 -3.39 2.51
N GLY A 100 12.80 -3.34 1.40
CA GLY A 100 13.21 -3.90 0.12
C GLY A 100 12.90 -5.40 -0.05
N ALA A 101 12.19 -6.03 0.88
CA ALA A 101 11.75 -7.41 0.71
C ALA A 101 10.55 -7.46 -0.26
N CYS A 102 10.46 -8.52 -1.07
CA CYS A 102 9.26 -8.74 -1.87
C CYS A 102 8.10 -9.17 -0.96
N LEU A 103 6.88 -8.93 -1.43
CA LEU A 103 5.68 -9.29 -0.68
C LEU A 103 5.41 -10.80 -0.75
N ARG A 104 5.01 -11.38 0.38
CA ARG A 104 4.46 -12.74 0.47
C ARG A 104 2.96 -12.70 0.20
N TYR A 105 2.42 -13.82 -0.24
CA TYR A 105 1.04 -13.93 -0.68
C TYR A 105 0.50 -15.31 -0.35
N ALA A 106 -0.69 -15.32 0.26
CA ALA A 106 -1.46 -16.52 0.51
C ALA A 106 -2.87 -16.39 -0.06
N VAL A 107 -3.43 -17.51 -0.54
CA VAL A 107 -4.75 -17.58 -1.18
C VAL A 107 -5.54 -18.77 -0.68
N SER A 108 -6.83 -18.56 -0.42
CA SER A 108 -7.74 -19.64 -0.01
C SER A 108 -7.94 -20.61 -1.17
N ALA A 109 -8.00 -21.90 -0.85
CA ALA A 109 -8.04 -22.98 -1.83
C ALA A 109 -9.25 -22.87 -2.79
N ALA A 110 -10.37 -22.31 -2.33
CA ALA A 110 -11.55 -22.12 -3.17
C ALA A 110 -11.37 -21.07 -4.29
N TYR A 111 -10.36 -20.21 -4.18
CA TYR A 111 -10.10 -19.09 -5.08
C TYR A 111 -8.77 -19.22 -5.85
N GLU A 112 -7.96 -20.23 -5.55
CA GLU A 112 -6.63 -20.39 -6.13
C GLU A 112 -6.68 -20.91 -7.58
N GLY A 113 -6.29 -20.07 -8.54
CA GLY A 113 -6.14 -20.42 -9.96
C GLY A 113 -7.45 -20.65 -10.72
N VAL A 114 -8.55 -20.88 -10.00
CA VAL A 114 -9.87 -21.17 -10.53
C VAL A 114 -10.92 -20.41 -9.72
N ALA A 115 -11.93 -19.89 -10.41
CA ALA A 115 -13.06 -19.24 -9.77
C ALA A 115 -13.97 -20.29 -9.12
N PRO A 116 -14.47 -20.05 -7.90
CA PRO A 116 -15.42 -20.96 -7.28
C PRO A 116 -16.74 -20.95 -8.05
N ALA A 117 -17.41 -22.11 -8.12
CA ALA A 117 -18.69 -22.24 -8.82
C ALA A 117 -19.82 -21.41 -8.20
N SER A 118 -19.66 -21.01 -6.94
CA SER A 118 -20.54 -20.09 -6.20
C SER A 118 -19.71 -19.35 -5.17
N LEU A 119 -20.12 -18.14 -4.83
CA LEU A 119 -19.43 -17.35 -3.81
C LEU A 119 -19.50 -18.07 -2.47
N VAL A 120 -18.32 -18.31 -1.90
CA VAL A 120 -18.13 -18.95 -0.60
C VAL A 120 -17.10 -18.17 0.19
N ASP A 121 -17.25 -18.11 1.50
CA ASP A 121 -16.25 -17.46 2.34
C ASP A 121 -14.89 -18.17 2.19
N GLY A 122 -13.81 -17.40 2.23
CA GLY A 122 -12.46 -17.96 2.20
C GLY A 122 -12.08 -18.64 3.52
N ASP A 123 -11.04 -19.46 3.48
CA ASP A 123 -10.65 -20.32 4.61
C ASP A 123 -9.79 -19.62 5.66
N PHE A 124 -9.51 -18.32 5.49
CA PHE A 124 -8.59 -17.58 6.35
C PHE A 124 -9.30 -16.69 7.38
N GLU A 125 -8.65 -16.56 8.53
CA GLU A 125 -9.02 -15.69 9.64
C GLU A 125 -7.84 -14.74 9.97
N ILE A 126 -8.14 -13.51 10.35
CA ILE A 126 -7.17 -12.57 10.91
C ILE A 126 -7.41 -12.43 12.42
N GLN A 127 -6.37 -12.64 13.22
CA GLN A 127 -6.39 -12.45 14.67
C GLN A 127 -5.54 -11.26 15.13
N ASP A 128 -5.88 -10.72 16.29
CA ASP A 128 -5.04 -9.79 17.03
C ASP A 128 -4.06 -10.50 17.99
N VAL A 129 -3.20 -9.73 18.65
CA VAL A 129 -2.21 -10.25 19.61
C VAL A 129 -2.80 -11.00 20.82
N ASN A 130 -4.09 -10.83 21.10
CA ASN A 130 -4.81 -11.54 22.17
C ASN A 130 -5.56 -12.77 21.64
N ASN A 131 -5.32 -13.16 20.38
CA ASN A 131 -6.02 -14.23 19.66
C ASN A 131 -7.53 -13.98 19.51
N ASN A 132 -7.96 -12.70 19.50
CA ASN A 132 -9.32 -12.38 19.10
C ASN A 132 -9.39 -12.31 17.58
N THR A 133 -10.41 -12.96 17.01
CA THR A 133 -10.76 -12.83 15.60
C THR A 133 -11.14 -11.38 15.26
N ARG A 134 -10.40 -10.76 14.34
CA ARG A 134 -10.72 -9.45 13.75
C ARG A 134 -11.51 -9.57 12.47
N ASP A 135 -11.21 -10.58 11.65
CA ASP A 135 -11.85 -10.77 10.35
C ASP A 135 -11.87 -12.26 9.98
N THR A 136 -12.86 -12.68 9.20
CA THR A 136 -13.13 -14.07 8.80
C THR A 136 -13.57 -14.13 7.34
N GLY A 137 -13.49 -15.29 6.71
CA GLY A 137 -13.93 -15.44 5.32
C GLY A 137 -12.97 -14.79 4.33
N ILE A 138 -11.70 -14.66 4.73
CA ILE A 138 -10.66 -14.01 3.97
C ILE A 138 -10.20 -14.95 2.85
N VAL A 139 -10.18 -14.42 1.62
CA VAL A 139 -9.86 -15.17 0.39
C VAL A 139 -8.38 -15.05 0.01
N ALA A 140 -7.70 -14.00 0.45
CA ALA A 140 -6.27 -13.83 0.29
C ALA A 140 -5.66 -12.88 1.32
N VAL A 141 -4.39 -13.09 1.61
CA VAL A 141 -3.56 -12.24 2.47
C VAL A 141 -2.26 -11.91 1.75
N VAL A 142 -1.87 -10.64 1.75
CA VAL A 142 -0.56 -10.17 1.27
C VAL A 142 0.21 -9.66 2.48
N LEU A 143 1.45 -10.11 2.64
CA LEU A 143 2.29 -9.76 3.78
C LEU A 143 3.57 -9.07 3.34
N ALA A 144 3.94 -8.01 4.06
CA ALA A 144 5.20 -7.31 4.01
C ALA A 144 6.08 -7.78 5.19
N PRO A 145 7.17 -8.51 4.93
CA PRO A 145 8.07 -9.03 5.98
C PRO A 145 8.94 -7.99 6.68
N LEU A 146 9.03 -6.76 6.14
CA LEU A 146 9.86 -5.65 6.65
C LEU A 146 11.33 -6.04 6.88
N GLU A 147 12.04 -5.36 7.78
CA GLU A 147 13.42 -5.67 8.15
C GLU A 147 13.57 -7.09 8.71
N ALA A 148 14.69 -7.75 8.41
CA ALA A 148 14.92 -9.11 8.86
C ALA A 148 15.11 -9.17 10.39
N LEU A 149 14.30 -9.98 11.07
CA LEU A 149 14.46 -10.25 12.50
C LEU A 149 15.53 -11.32 12.76
N SER A 150 15.99 -11.40 14.02
CA SER A 150 17.01 -12.36 14.43
C SER A 150 16.54 -13.79 14.19
N GLY A 151 17.32 -14.56 13.42
CA GLY A 151 17.02 -15.96 13.07
C GLY A 151 16.41 -16.15 11.69
N GLN A 152 15.93 -15.08 11.05
CA GLN A 152 15.44 -15.13 9.67
C GLN A 152 16.60 -15.28 8.66
N LEU A 153 16.58 -16.34 7.85
CA LEU A 153 17.64 -16.64 6.89
C LEU A 153 17.22 -16.29 5.46
N ARG A 154 17.18 -14.99 5.14
CA ARG A 154 16.78 -14.46 3.81
C ARG A 154 17.83 -14.59 2.69
N GLY A 155 18.86 -15.42 2.92
CA GLY A 155 19.94 -15.71 1.99
C GLY A 155 19.48 -16.60 0.83
N MET A 156 20.27 -16.65 -0.25
CA MET A 156 19.90 -17.38 -1.47
C MET A 156 19.64 -18.87 -1.27
N GLY A 157 20.39 -19.54 -0.40
CA GLY A 157 20.36 -21.00 -0.33
C GLY A 157 20.91 -21.63 -1.61
N SER A 158 20.07 -22.34 -2.36
CA SER A 158 20.38 -23.04 -3.62
C SER A 158 19.75 -22.34 -4.84
N GLY A 159 20.06 -22.84 -6.04
CA GLY A 159 19.53 -22.31 -7.30
C GLY A 159 20.18 -21.01 -7.78
N SER A 160 19.52 -20.31 -8.70
CA SER A 160 19.95 -19.01 -9.24
C SER A 160 18.97 -17.92 -8.82
N ASN A 161 19.44 -16.68 -8.69
CA ASN A 161 18.59 -15.54 -8.33
C ASN A 161 17.45 -15.36 -9.34
N SER A 162 16.23 -15.28 -8.84
CA SER A 162 15.11 -14.62 -9.51
C SER A 162 14.95 -13.20 -8.96
N VAL A 163 13.88 -12.50 -9.34
CA VAL A 163 13.65 -11.12 -8.87
C VAL A 163 13.40 -11.07 -7.36
N CYS A 164 12.61 -12.02 -6.85
CA CYS A 164 12.23 -12.07 -5.44
C CYS A 164 12.88 -13.23 -4.67
N GLY A 165 13.31 -14.27 -5.38
CA GLY A 165 13.66 -15.55 -4.76
C GLY A 165 14.77 -16.29 -5.49
N SER A 166 14.59 -17.61 -5.62
CA SER A 166 15.47 -18.52 -6.33
C SER A 166 14.71 -19.39 -7.32
N THR A 167 15.36 -19.72 -8.44
CA THR A 167 14.84 -20.71 -9.40
C THR A 167 14.68 -22.12 -8.82
N ASP A 168 15.31 -22.40 -7.68
CA ASP A 168 15.08 -23.63 -6.92
C ASP A 168 13.99 -23.37 -5.87
N SER A 169 12.80 -23.95 -6.08
CA SER A 169 11.65 -23.77 -5.18
C SER A 169 11.90 -24.25 -3.75
N SER A 170 12.88 -25.14 -3.53
CA SER A 170 13.27 -25.63 -2.21
C SER A 170 14.31 -24.75 -1.50
N ALA A 171 14.80 -23.70 -2.17
CA ALA A 171 15.78 -22.80 -1.59
C ALA A 171 15.21 -22.07 -0.38
N GLN A 172 16.03 -21.90 0.67
CA GLN A 172 15.67 -21.15 1.89
C GLN A 172 15.08 -19.78 1.57
N LYS A 173 15.57 -19.11 0.52
CA LYS A 173 15.06 -17.81 0.11
C LYS A 173 13.57 -17.81 -0.24
N ASN A 174 13.01 -18.93 -0.69
CA ASN A 174 11.61 -19.02 -1.11
C ASN A 174 10.67 -19.43 0.03
N ASP A 175 11.22 -19.87 1.16
CA ASP A 175 10.46 -20.37 2.31
C ASP A 175 9.98 -19.22 3.21
N ALA A 176 8.67 -19.18 3.48
CA ALA A 176 8.02 -18.16 4.30
C ALA A 176 8.62 -18.06 5.71
N VAL A 177 9.10 -19.18 6.28
CA VAL A 177 9.66 -19.23 7.64
C VAL A 177 10.92 -18.37 7.79
N ASN A 178 11.53 -17.97 6.67
CA ASN A 178 12.69 -17.09 6.66
C ASN A 178 12.30 -15.61 6.53
N TYR A 179 11.01 -15.27 6.48
CA TYR A 179 10.51 -13.92 6.29
C TYR A 179 9.43 -13.52 7.28
N LEU A 180 8.48 -14.41 7.55
CA LEU A 180 7.30 -14.13 8.35
C LEU A 180 7.46 -14.65 9.78
N ASP A 181 6.75 -14.01 10.69
CA ASP A 181 6.97 -14.10 12.13
C ASP A 181 5.86 -14.86 12.86
N ILE A 182 6.16 -15.16 14.12
CA ILE A 182 5.25 -15.79 15.07
C ILE A 182 5.08 -14.90 16.30
N ILE A 183 3.83 -14.68 16.69
CA ILE A 183 3.49 -14.04 17.97
C ILE A 183 2.22 -14.66 18.54
N SER A 184 2.10 -14.72 19.86
CA SER A 184 0.91 -15.27 20.54
C SER A 184 0.49 -16.69 20.12
N GLY A 185 1.42 -17.47 19.56
CA GLY A 185 1.19 -18.84 19.08
C GLY A 185 0.65 -18.94 17.65
N VAL A 186 0.43 -17.82 16.96
CA VAL A 186 0.00 -17.76 15.56
C VAL A 186 1.22 -17.43 14.68
N ASN A 187 1.46 -18.27 13.67
CA ASN A 187 2.62 -18.18 12.80
C ASN A 187 2.20 -17.78 11.39
N ASN A 188 2.57 -16.58 10.95
CA ASN A 188 2.28 -16.09 9.60
C ASN A 188 3.02 -16.89 8.50
N ALA A 189 4.05 -17.67 8.87
CA ALA A 189 4.80 -18.56 7.99
C ALA A 189 4.30 -20.02 7.97
N ALA A 190 3.13 -20.32 8.54
CA ALA A 190 2.64 -21.70 8.57
C ALA A 190 2.48 -22.28 7.15
N SER A 191 2.85 -23.54 6.93
CA SER A 191 2.86 -24.15 5.59
C SER A 191 1.46 -24.32 4.96
N ASN A 192 0.40 -24.29 5.77
CA ASN A 192 -1.00 -24.25 5.34
C ASN A 192 -1.76 -23.34 6.32
N PRO A 193 -1.60 -22.03 6.19
CA PRO A 193 -2.15 -21.10 7.17
C PRO A 193 -3.66 -21.06 7.01
N THR A 194 -4.39 -21.18 8.13
CA THR A 194 -5.83 -20.86 8.21
C THR A 194 -6.07 -19.63 9.08
N VAL A 195 -5.06 -19.21 9.84
CA VAL A 195 -5.10 -18.05 10.72
C VAL A 195 -3.81 -17.25 10.52
N PHE A 196 -3.97 -15.96 10.31
CA PHE A 196 -2.89 -14.98 10.28
C PHE A 196 -3.04 -14.03 11.46
N ILE A 197 -1.94 -13.40 11.87
CA ILE A 197 -1.92 -12.44 12.97
C ILE A 197 -1.45 -11.08 12.50
N GLN A 198 -2.19 -10.05 12.88
CA GLN A 198 -1.79 -8.65 12.74
C GLN A 198 -1.61 -8.07 14.14
N ALA A 199 -0.38 -7.64 14.43
CA ALA A 199 -0.01 -7.02 15.70
C ALA A 199 0.89 -5.80 15.47
N ASP A 200 1.06 -5.00 16.52
CA ASP A 200 2.06 -3.94 16.54
C ASP A 200 3.46 -4.57 16.57
N LYS A 201 4.44 -3.81 16.07
CA LYS A 201 5.84 -4.23 16.05
C LYS A 201 6.35 -4.58 17.47
N ALA A 202 7.01 -5.73 17.58
CA ALA A 202 7.66 -6.24 18.77
C ALA A 202 9.07 -6.78 18.43
N ASP A 203 9.83 -7.20 19.45
CA ASP A 203 11.20 -7.69 19.27
C ASP A 203 11.32 -8.91 18.32
N ALA A 204 10.25 -9.71 18.23
CA ALA A 204 10.17 -10.93 17.43
C ALA A 204 9.00 -10.94 16.43
N PHE A 205 8.39 -9.77 16.16
CA PHE A 205 7.29 -9.66 15.21
C PHE A 205 7.28 -8.29 14.55
N ASN A 206 7.36 -8.23 13.22
CA ASN A 206 7.21 -6.99 12.47
C ASN A 206 6.40 -7.11 11.17
N ASP A 207 5.80 -8.27 10.90
CA ASP A 207 4.94 -8.45 9.73
C ASP A 207 3.80 -7.44 9.68
N VAL A 208 3.54 -6.92 8.47
CA VAL A 208 2.36 -6.12 8.16
C VAL A 208 1.59 -6.81 7.05
N SER A 209 0.28 -6.91 7.19
CA SER A 209 -0.58 -7.57 6.22
C SER A 209 -1.69 -6.67 5.71
N ILE A 210 -2.15 -6.96 4.49
CA ILE A 210 -3.44 -6.50 3.96
C ILE A 210 -4.16 -7.72 3.40
N TRP A 211 -5.47 -7.76 3.51
CA TRP A 211 -6.26 -8.92 3.12
C TRP A 211 -7.46 -8.57 2.25
N LEU A 212 -7.98 -9.60 1.58
CA LEU A 212 -9.14 -9.54 0.71
C LEU A 212 -10.20 -10.52 1.23
N SER A 213 -11.46 -10.11 1.24
CA SER A 213 -12.60 -10.99 1.43
C SER A 213 -13.40 -11.13 0.13
N THR A 214 -14.45 -11.95 0.16
CA THR A 214 -15.37 -12.11 -0.97
C THR A 214 -15.97 -10.79 -1.42
N THR A 215 -16.19 -9.83 -0.52
CA THR A 215 -16.72 -8.51 -0.87
C THR A 215 -15.74 -7.66 -1.67
N ASP A 216 -14.43 -7.81 -1.48
CA ASP A 216 -13.42 -7.08 -2.25
C ASP A 216 -13.41 -7.51 -3.72
N ILE A 217 -13.61 -8.81 -3.99
CA ILE A 217 -13.51 -9.39 -5.35
C ILE A 217 -14.86 -9.50 -6.08
N THR A 218 -15.98 -9.35 -5.36
CA THR A 218 -17.35 -9.38 -5.94
C THR A 218 -18.07 -8.05 -5.88
N GLY A 219 -17.57 -7.12 -5.05
CA GLY A 219 -18.06 -5.76 -5.03
C GLY A 219 -17.95 -5.17 -6.43
N SER A 220 -18.98 -4.43 -6.85
CA SER A 220 -18.78 -3.43 -7.90
C SER A 220 -17.59 -2.62 -7.44
N ILE A 221 -16.50 -2.63 -8.21
CA ILE A 221 -15.35 -1.76 -7.98
C ILE A 221 -15.95 -0.41 -7.60
N VAL A 222 -15.77 -0.01 -6.34
CA VAL A 222 -15.81 1.39 -6.00
C VAL A 222 -14.59 1.90 -6.75
N VAL A 223 -14.79 2.26 -8.02
CA VAL A 223 -13.90 3.19 -8.69
C VAL A 223 -13.86 4.29 -7.68
N VAL A 224 -12.69 4.50 -7.07
CA VAL A 224 -12.56 5.48 -6.01
C VAL A 224 -13.03 6.80 -6.61
N ALA A 225 -14.29 7.14 -6.39
CA ALA A 225 -14.94 8.26 -7.07
C ALA A 225 -14.45 9.58 -6.46
N SER A 226 -13.83 9.48 -5.29
CA SER A 226 -13.22 10.55 -4.52
C SER A 226 -12.17 9.93 -3.58
N CYS A 227 -11.03 10.58 -3.46
CA CYS A 227 -10.02 10.24 -2.46
C CYS A 227 -10.25 11.01 -1.16
N ASP A 228 -9.66 10.54 -0.06
CA ASP A 228 -9.61 11.31 1.20
C ASP A 228 -8.85 12.65 0.99
N ALA A 229 -9.09 13.60 1.90
CA ALA A 229 -8.40 14.89 1.90
C ALA A 229 -6.87 14.72 1.80
N GLY A 230 -6.24 15.49 0.90
CA GLY A 230 -4.79 15.41 0.63
C GLY A 230 -4.36 14.41 -0.45
N TYR A 231 -5.31 13.73 -1.11
CA TYR A 231 -5.04 12.80 -2.20
C TYR A 231 -5.84 13.15 -3.46
N THR A 232 -5.27 12.91 -4.64
CA THR A 232 -5.92 13.08 -5.93
C THR A 232 -6.04 11.76 -6.66
N LEU A 233 -7.15 11.57 -7.37
CA LEU A 233 -7.39 10.37 -8.16
C LEU A 233 -6.64 10.46 -9.49
N ILE A 234 -5.59 9.66 -9.65
CA ILE A 234 -4.82 9.55 -10.89
C ILE A 234 -5.01 8.12 -11.40
N ASN A 235 -5.65 7.96 -12.56
CA ASN A 235 -5.90 6.65 -13.19
C ASN A 235 -6.57 5.62 -12.26
N GLY A 236 -7.48 6.05 -11.39
CA GLY A 236 -8.19 5.17 -10.45
C GLY A 236 -7.43 4.83 -9.17
N VAL A 237 -6.28 5.46 -8.92
CA VAL A 237 -5.47 5.31 -7.71
C VAL A 237 -5.35 6.66 -6.99
N CYS A 238 -5.49 6.66 -5.66
CA CYS A 238 -5.27 7.86 -4.87
C CYS A 238 -3.77 8.08 -4.66
N GLU A 239 -3.25 9.18 -5.21
CA GLU A 239 -1.87 9.62 -5.05
C GLU A 239 -1.82 10.90 -4.20
N LEU A 240 -0.79 11.05 -3.37
CA LEU A 240 -0.64 12.21 -2.48
C LEU A 240 -0.47 13.50 -3.31
N ILE A 241 -1.15 14.58 -2.92
CA ILE A 241 -0.99 15.89 -3.54
C ILE A 241 0.40 16.46 -3.17
N GLN A 242 1.34 16.46 -4.11
CA GLN A 242 2.70 16.98 -3.92
C GLN A 242 2.83 18.48 -4.25
N SER A 243 1.90 19.03 -5.02
CA SER A 243 1.89 20.43 -5.47
C SER A 243 0.52 20.82 -6.02
N CYS A 244 0.13 22.09 -5.85
CA CYS A 244 -1.11 22.65 -6.38
C CYS A 244 -0.87 23.44 -7.69
N ASP A 245 -1.93 23.63 -8.48
CA ASP A 245 -1.91 24.48 -9.67
C ASP A 245 -1.66 25.96 -9.33
N THR A 246 -1.28 26.75 -10.33
CA THR A 246 -0.99 28.19 -10.13
C THR A 246 -2.22 28.93 -9.60
N GLY A 247 -2.10 29.56 -8.43
CA GLY A 247 -3.19 30.25 -7.72
C GLY A 247 -3.76 29.48 -6.53
N TYR A 248 -3.20 28.31 -6.22
CA TYR A 248 -3.59 27.47 -5.08
C TYR A 248 -2.38 27.08 -4.23
N SER A 249 -2.58 26.94 -2.92
CA SER A 249 -1.58 26.49 -1.95
C SER A 249 -2.13 25.39 -1.04
N LEU A 250 -1.23 24.55 -0.51
CA LEU A 250 -1.60 23.47 0.42
C LEU A 250 -1.96 24.05 1.79
N ASN A 251 -3.12 23.67 2.34
CA ASN A 251 -3.49 23.94 3.72
C ASN A 251 -2.81 22.96 4.69
N GLU A 252 -3.04 23.13 6.00
CA GLU A 252 -2.47 22.27 7.05
C GLU A 252 -2.93 20.80 6.96
N ASP A 253 -4.09 20.57 6.34
CA ASP A 253 -4.68 19.24 6.10
C ASP A 253 -4.23 18.61 4.76
N GLY A 254 -3.36 19.28 4.00
CA GLY A 254 -2.80 18.79 2.74
C GLY A 254 -3.69 19.00 1.51
N GLU A 255 -4.73 19.84 1.61
CA GLU A 255 -5.65 20.13 0.51
C GLU A 255 -5.24 21.40 -0.24
N CYS A 256 -5.46 21.43 -1.56
CA CYS A 256 -5.24 22.64 -2.36
C CYS A 256 -6.39 23.64 -2.16
N VAL A 257 -6.06 24.81 -1.63
CA VAL A 257 -6.98 25.93 -1.44
C VAL A 257 -6.57 27.15 -2.27
N ASP A 258 -7.53 27.90 -2.79
CA ASP A 258 -7.27 29.13 -3.54
C ASP A 258 -6.54 30.17 -2.66
N ASP A 259 -5.53 30.82 -3.23
CA ASP A 259 -4.65 31.74 -2.51
C ASP A 259 -5.35 33.03 -2.03
N ILE A 260 -6.54 33.34 -2.56
CA ILE A 260 -7.24 34.61 -2.31
C ILE A 260 -8.27 34.45 -1.19
N TYR A 261 -9.05 33.38 -1.20
CA TYR A 261 -10.18 33.16 -0.29
C TYR A 261 -10.07 31.87 0.53
N GLY A 262 -9.07 31.02 0.27
CA GLY A 262 -8.87 29.76 1.01
C GLY A 262 -9.93 28.70 0.71
N CYS A 263 -10.61 28.79 -0.44
CA CYS A 263 -11.65 27.83 -0.83
C CYS A 263 -11.03 26.59 -1.47
N LEU A 264 -11.61 25.41 -1.22
CA LEU A 264 -11.19 24.18 -1.86
C LEU A 264 -11.39 24.25 -3.39
N VAL A 265 -10.65 23.44 -4.15
CA VAL A 265 -10.83 23.31 -5.62
C VAL A 265 -12.26 22.92 -6.03
N THR A 266 -13.04 22.34 -5.11
CA THR A 266 -14.45 21.98 -5.27
C THR A 266 -15.44 23.09 -4.87
N GLU A 267 -14.95 24.25 -4.45
CA GLU A 267 -15.73 25.38 -3.97
C GLU A 267 -15.42 26.66 -4.75
N ALA A 268 -16.41 27.58 -4.80
CA ALA A 268 -16.20 28.91 -5.34
C ALA A 268 -16.60 29.99 -4.31
N PRO A 269 -15.84 31.10 -4.19
CA PRO A 269 -16.20 32.21 -3.32
C PRO A 269 -17.42 32.94 -3.88
N ASN A 270 -18.44 33.15 -3.05
CA ASN A 270 -19.54 34.04 -3.40
C ASN A 270 -19.08 35.53 -3.34
N ASN A 271 -19.94 36.47 -3.76
CA ASN A 271 -19.65 37.92 -3.71
C ASN A 271 -19.35 38.47 -2.29
N GLY A 272 -19.45 37.65 -1.24
CA GLY A 272 -19.06 37.97 0.14
C GLY A 272 -17.83 37.20 0.65
N GLY A 273 -17.12 36.46 -0.21
CA GLY A 273 -15.91 35.70 0.14
C GLY A 273 -16.17 34.39 0.89
N GLN A 274 -17.41 33.89 0.95
CA GLN A 274 -17.71 32.58 1.55
C GLN A 274 -17.62 31.48 0.50
N CYS A 275 -16.88 30.42 0.82
CA CYS A 275 -16.73 29.25 -0.02
C CYS A 275 -18.02 28.44 -0.04
N LYS A 276 -18.45 28.03 -1.24
CA LYS A 276 -19.63 27.20 -1.44
C LYS A 276 -19.32 26.12 -2.46
N ASN A 277 -19.72 24.89 -2.14
CA ASN A 277 -19.61 23.75 -3.05
C ASN A 277 -20.16 24.07 -4.43
N ILE A 278 -19.38 23.75 -5.45
CA ILE A 278 -19.78 23.78 -6.84
C ILE A 278 -20.67 22.55 -7.07
N VAL A 279 -21.92 22.80 -7.44
CA VAL A 279 -22.85 21.74 -7.87
C VAL A 279 -22.90 21.80 -9.38
N CYS A 280 -22.31 20.80 -10.04
CA CYS A 280 -22.39 20.64 -11.49
C CYS A 280 -23.60 19.78 -11.86
N ASP A 281 -24.21 20.08 -13.01
CA ASP A 281 -25.29 19.26 -13.57
C ASP A 281 -24.75 17.88 -14.02
N GLU A 282 -25.64 16.88 -14.14
CA GLU A 282 -25.26 15.54 -14.61
C GLU A 282 -24.47 15.59 -15.94
N GLY A 283 -23.30 14.94 -15.97
CA GLY A 283 -22.40 14.91 -17.13
C GLY A 283 -21.34 16.01 -17.15
N TYR A 284 -21.19 16.77 -16.06
CA TYR A 284 -20.16 17.80 -15.91
C TYR A 284 -19.41 17.64 -14.57
N THR A 285 -18.10 17.84 -14.60
CA THR A 285 -17.22 17.87 -13.41
C THR A 285 -16.58 19.25 -13.25
N ALA A 286 -16.40 19.71 -12.01
CA ALA A 286 -15.69 20.95 -11.76
C ALA A 286 -14.22 20.78 -12.13
N ASN A 287 -13.70 21.64 -13.00
CA ASN A 287 -12.26 21.73 -13.26
C ASN A 287 -11.53 22.41 -12.10
N ASN A 288 -10.21 22.40 -12.13
CA ASN A 288 -9.34 23.01 -11.11
C ASN A 288 -9.50 24.55 -10.97
N GLY A 289 -10.36 25.20 -11.75
CA GLY A 289 -10.74 26.61 -11.62
C GLY A 289 -12.20 26.82 -11.20
N GLY A 290 -12.87 25.78 -10.74
CA GLY A 290 -14.24 25.81 -10.26
C GLY A 290 -15.32 25.94 -11.34
N GLN A 291 -14.99 25.69 -12.61
CA GLN A 291 -15.94 25.68 -13.72
C GLN A 291 -16.39 24.26 -14.04
N CYS A 292 -17.70 24.04 -14.14
CA CYS A 292 -18.24 22.76 -14.61
C CYS A 292 -17.89 22.55 -16.09
N ILE A 293 -17.06 21.54 -16.37
CA ILE A 293 -16.65 21.11 -17.71
C ILE A 293 -17.30 19.77 -18.04
N ALA A 294 -17.62 19.54 -19.31
CA ALA A 294 -18.24 18.29 -19.74
C ALA A 294 -17.29 17.11 -19.50
N ASP A 295 -17.82 16.02 -18.97
CA ASP A 295 -17.04 14.80 -18.76
C ASP A 295 -16.62 14.24 -20.13
N ASN A 296 -15.31 14.18 -20.40
CA ASN A 296 -14.78 13.68 -21.69
C ASN A 296 -14.95 12.16 -21.87
N ASN A 297 -15.80 11.52 -21.09
CA ASN A 297 -16.27 10.16 -21.35
C ASN A 297 -17.28 10.17 -22.49
N GLY A 298 -16.75 10.36 -23.71
CA GLY A 298 -17.49 10.14 -24.93
C GLY A 298 -17.92 8.68 -25.05
N ASN A 299 -19.11 8.37 -24.56
CA ASN A 299 -19.93 7.31 -25.15
C ASN A 299 -21.43 7.61 -24.96
N GLY A 300 -21.98 8.34 -25.92
CA GLY A 300 -23.41 8.62 -26.04
C GLY A 300 -23.84 8.48 -27.48
N ASN A 301 -23.79 7.26 -28.02
CA ASN A 301 -24.54 6.88 -29.21
C ASN A 301 -26.04 7.03 -28.90
N GLY A 302 -26.63 8.14 -29.33
CA GLY A 302 -28.05 8.44 -29.24
C GLY A 302 -28.62 8.78 -30.61
N ASN A 303 -28.93 7.74 -31.38
CA ASN A 303 -29.71 7.81 -32.61
C ASN A 303 -31.07 8.50 -32.36
N GLY A 304 -31.26 9.70 -32.91
CA GLY A 304 -32.51 10.46 -32.86
C GLY A 304 -33.12 10.61 -34.24
N ASN A 305 -33.78 9.57 -34.74
CA ASN A 305 -34.77 9.72 -35.79
C ASN A 305 -36.03 10.35 -35.15
N GLY A 306 -36.38 11.57 -35.56
CA GLY A 306 -37.46 12.36 -34.97
C GLY A 306 -38.04 13.35 -35.97
N ASN A 307 -39.05 12.87 -36.69
CA ASN A 307 -40.00 13.56 -37.55
C ASN A 307 -40.42 14.96 -37.04
N GLY A 308 -40.41 15.98 -37.91
CA GLY A 308 -40.84 17.35 -37.62
C GLY A 308 -41.38 18.03 -38.86
N ASN A 309 -42.70 17.96 -39.02
CA ASN A 309 -43.55 18.60 -40.01
C ASN A 309 -43.46 20.14 -39.92
N GLY A 310 -43.33 20.82 -41.07
CA GLY A 310 -43.32 22.28 -41.20
C GLY A 310 -42.82 22.72 -42.57
#